data_AF-A0A966XT37-F1
#
_entry.id   AF-A0A966XT37-F1
#
_cell.length_a   1.000
_cell.length_b   1.000
_cell.length_c   1.000
_cell.angle_alpha   90.00
_cell.angle_beta   90.00
_cell.angle_gamma   90.00
#
_symmetry.space_group_name_H-M   'P 1'
#
loop_
_entity.id
_entity.type
_entity.pdbx_description
1 polymer ?
#
loop_
_entity_poly.entity_id
_entity_poly.type
_entity_poly.pdbx_seq_one_letter_code
_entity_poly.pdbx_strand_id
1 'polypeptide(L)' 'MIVFAWVNDEELKCGAGLNPEPVQWLWPHWLALGKFHLLAGAPGQGKTTIAMAIAATVTKGGRWPDGSRSEAGNVLT' A
#
# COMPACT_ATOMS: atom_id res chain seq x y z
N MET A 1 7.32 -0.81 -6.50
CA MET A 1 6.03 -0.31 -6.01
C MET A 1 6.17 1.19 -5.86
N ILE A 2 5.46 1.97 -6.64
CA ILE A 2 5.46 3.42 -6.51
C ILE A 2 4.20 3.76 -5.71
N VAL A 3 4.37 4.35 -4.53
CA VAL A 3 3.27 4.84 -3.72
C VAL A 3 2.98 6.26 -4.18
N PHE A 4 1.81 6.48 -4.76
CA PHE A 4 1.36 7.82 -5.10
C PHE A 4 0.64 8.43 -3.89
N ALA A 5 1.17 9.53 -3.36
CA ALA A 5 0.44 10.34 -2.40
C ALA A 5 -0.63 11.15 -3.16
N TRP A 6 -1.91 10.83 -2.93
CA TRP A 6 -3.00 11.69 -3.41
C TRP A 6 -2.91 13.06 -2.73
N VAL A 7 -2.83 14.12 -3.54
CA VAL A 7 -3.15 15.50 -3.15
C VAL A 7 -4.62 15.69 -3.52
N ASN A 8 -5.48 15.86 -2.52
CA ASN A 8 -6.92 16.09 -2.69
C ASN A 8 -7.22 17.57 -2.96
N ASP A 9 -6.61 18.14 -4.00
CA ASP A 9 -7.00 19.45 -4.51
C ASP A 9 -6.60 19.54 -5.99
N GLU A 10 -7.51 19.98 -6.84
CA GLU A 10 -7.22 20.42 -8.22
C GLU A 10 -6.40 21.73 -8.24
N GLU A 11 -5.86 22.14 -7.09
CA GLU A 11 -5.09 23.35 -6.86
C GLU A 11 -3.59 22.99 -6.79
N LEU A 12 -2.81 23.55 -7.72
CA LEU A 12 -1.35 23.43 -7.71
C LEU A 12 -0.77 24.18 -6.50
N LYS A 13 -0.58 23.47 -5.40
CA LYS A 13 0.06 24.00 -4.18
C LYS A 13 1.57 23.90 -4.29
N CYS A 14 2.27 24.98 -3.94
CA CYS A 14 3.72 24.97 -3.79
C CYS A 14 4.10 23.95 -2.71
N GLY A 15 4.99 23.00 -3.02
CA GLY A 15 5.36 21.92 -2.10
C GLY A 15 5.93 22.40 -0.76
N ALA A 16 6.51 23.60 -0.71
CA ALA A 16 7.00 24.23 0.51
C ALA A 16 5.89 24.65 1.49
N GLY A 17 4.66 24.82 1.02
CA GLY A 17 3.49 25.17 1.82
C GLY A 17 2.66 23.97 2.28
N LEU A 18 3.06 22.75 1.94
CA LEU A 18 2.37 21.53 2.36
C LEU A 18 2.81 21.16 3.77
N ASN A 19 1.85 20.95 4.67
CA ASN A 19 2.14 20.32 5.96
C ASN A 19 2.10 18.80 5.79
N PRO A 20 3.23 18.08 5.91
CA PRO A 20 3.26 16.64 5.71
C PRO A 20 2.51 15.94 6.85
N GLU A 21 1.49 15.16 6.51
CA GLU A 21 0.82 14.30 7.47
C GLU A 21 1.56 12.96 7.62
N PRO A 22 1.57 12.37 8.84
CA PRO A 22 2.16 11.06 9.05
C PRO A 22 1.49 10.01 8.16
N VAL A 23 2.29 9.26 7.42
CA VAL A 23 1.79 8.13 6.62
C VAL A 23 1.31 7.04 7.57
N GLN A 24 0.03 6.68 7.47
CA GLN A 24 -0.51 5.48 8.10
C GLN A 24 -0.17 4.27 7.25
N TRP A 25 0.32 3.19 7.86
CA TRP A 25 0.82 2.01 7.15
C TRP A 25 -0.06 0.79 7.42
N LEU A 26 -0.34 0.04 6.36
CA LEU A 26 -0.86 -1.33 6.45
C LEU A 26 0.31 -2.31 6.66
N TRP A 27 1.41 -2.08 5.94
CA TRP A 27 2.69 -2.75 6.11
C TRP A 27 3.79 -1.70 6.10
N PRO A 28 4.50 -1.47 7.23
CA PRO A 28 5.50 -0.41 7.34
C PRO A 28 6.48 -0.34 6.17
N HIS A 29 6.66 0.86 5.62
CA HIS A 29 7.55 1.18 4.50
C HIS A 29 7.21 0.51 3.15
N TRP A 30 6.16 -0.32 3.09
CA TRP A 30 5.69 -0.98 1.89
C TRP A 30 4.29 -0.49 1.49
N LEU A 31 3.27 -0.78 2.29
CA LEU A 31 1.88 -0.51 1.93
C LEU A 31 1.30 0.60 2.80
N ALA A 32 1.11 1.79 2.21
CA ALA A 32 0.46 2.90 2.88
C ALA A 32 -1.08 2.76 2.84
N LEU A 33 -1.74 3.02 3.96
CA LEU A 33 -3.20 3.05 4.02
C LEU A 33 -3.75 4.26 3.25
N GLY A 34 -4.88 4.07 2.57
CA GLY A 34 -5.55 5.12 1.81
C GLY A 34 -4.79 5.62 0.56
N LYS A 35 -3.70 4.95 0.16
CA LYS A 35 -2.93 5.30 -1.04
C LYS A 35 -3.05 4.21 -2.12
N PHE A 36 -2.98 4.63 -3.37
CA PHE A 36 -3.03 3.71 -4.50
C PHE A 36 -1.66 3.05 -4.73
N HIS A 37 -1.66 1.72 -4.88
CA HIS A 37 -0.45 0.91 -5.11
C HIS A 37 -0.61 0.14 -6.42
N LEU A 38 0.33 0.32 -7.35
CA LEU A 38 0.36 -0.42 -8.61
C LEU A 38 1.47 -1.48 -8.59
N LEU A 39 1.08 -2.74 -8.79
CA LEU A 39 2.00 -3.84 -9.06
C LEU A 39 2.20 -3.97 -10.58
N ALA A 40 3.34 -3.50 -11.09
CA ALA A 40 3.67 -3.52 -12.51
C ALA A 40 4.91 -4.41 -12.79
N GLY A 41 4.95 -5.02 -13.98
CA GLY A 41 6.01 -5.92 -14.42
C GLY A 41 5.56 -6.80 -15.59
N ALA A 42 6.50 -7.44 -16.28
CA ALA A 42 6.20 -8.29 -17.45
C ALA A 42 5.21 -9.44 -17.12
N PRO A 43 4.49 -9.98 -18.12
CA PRO A 43 3.68 -11.19 -17.93
C PRO A 43 4.49 -12.33 -17.30
N GLY A 44 3.88 -13.12 -16.42
CA GLY A 44 4.55 -14.23 -15.73
C GLY A 44 5.40 -13.86 -14.49
N GLN A 45 5.55 -12.58 -14.14
CA GLN A 45 6.39 -12.13 -13.01
C GLN A 45 5.69 -12.17 -11.62
N GLY A 46 4.68 -13.03 -11.43
CA GLY A 46 4.08 -13.27 -10.11
C GLY A 46 3.29 -12.12 -9.47
N LYS A 47 2.90 -11.07 -10.22
CA LYS A 47 2.11 -9.93 -9.70
C LYS A 47 0.83 -10.39 -8.99
N THR A 48 0.07 -11.28 -9.63
CA THR A 48 -1.16 -11.85 -9.06
C THR A 48 -0.85 -12.70 -7.83
N THR A 49 0.25 -13.45 -7.85
CA THR A 49 0.71 -14.25 -6.71
C THR A 49 1.01 -13.36 -5.50
N ILE A 50 1.74 -12.26 -5.71
CA ILE A 50 2.04 -11.28 -4.65
C ILE A 50 0.77 -10.61 -4.15
N ALA A 51 -0.13 -10.19 -5.05
CA ALA A 51 -1.41 -9.59 -4.67
C ALA A 51 -2.25 -10.54 -3.79
N MET A 52 -2.34 -11.82 -4.17
CA MET A 52 -3.05 -12.84 -3.39
C MET A 52 -2.37 -13.14 -2.06
N ALA A 53 -1.04 -13.14 -2.00
CA ALA A 53 -0.31 -13.32 -0.76
C ALA A 53 -0.57 -12.17 0.22
N ILE A 54 -0.55 -10.92 -0.27
CA ILE A 54 -0.93 -9.74 0.53
C ILE A 54 -2.38 -9.88 1.02
N ALA A 55 -3.30 -10.25 0.13
CA ALA A 55 -4.72 -10.43 0.50
C ALA A 55 -4.92 -11.48 1.60
N ALA A 56 -4.24 -12.62 1.49
CA ALA A 56 -4.28 -13.69 2.49
C ALA A 56 -3.67 -13.25 3.84
N THR A 57 -2.58 -12.48 3.82
CA THR A 57 -1.95 -11.95 5.04
C THR A 57 -2.88 -10.99 5.77
N VAL A 58 -3.56 -10.08 5.04
CA VAL A 58 -4.52 -9.13 5.63
C VAL A 58 -5.75 -9.86 6.16
N THR A 59 -6.36 -10.75 5.38
CA THR A 59 -7.59 -11.47 5.79
C THR A 59 -7.41 -12.37 7.00
N LYS A 60 -6.19 -12.90 7.21
CA LYS A 60 -5.89 -13.80 8.34
C LYS A 60 -5.23 -13.10 9.53
N GLY A 61 -4.86 -11.82 9.43
CA GLY A 61 -3.97 -11.18 10.40
C GLY A 61 -2.62 -11.92 10.52
N GLY A 62 -2.08 -12.31 9.36
CA GLY A 62 -0.88 -13.15 9.23
C GLY A 62 0.43 -12.41 9.51
N ARG A 63 1.54 -12.99 9.05
CA ARG A 63 2.85 -12.33 9.07
C ARG A 63 3.21 -11.80 7.68
N TRP A 64 3.74 -10.60 7.67
CA TRP A 64 4.39 -10.01 6.52
C TRP A 64 5.73 -10.71 6.24
N PRO A 65 6.28 -10.57 5.02
CA PRO A 65 7.58 -11.13 4.67
C PRO A 65 8.76 -10.70 5.57
N ASP A 66 8.66 -9.54 6.22
CA ASP A 66 9.65 -9.05 7.20
C ASP A 66 9.44 -9.62 8.62
N GLY A 67 8.42 -10.47 8.81
CA GLY A 67 8.08 -11.10 10.08
C GLY A 67 7.11 -10.29 10.96
N SER A 68 6.84 -9.02 10.64
CA SER A 68 5.85 -8.20 11.35
C SER A 68 4.43 -8.76 11.16
N ARG A 69 3.50 -8.46 12.08
CA ARG A 69 2.11 -8.96 11.97
C ARG A 69 1.22 -7.95 11.28
N SER A 70 0.30 -8.46 10.47
CA SER A 70 -0.84 -7.69 9.98
C SER A 70 -1.96 -7.72 11.00
N GLU A 71 -2.68 -6.61 11.14
CA GLU A 71 -4.04 -6.65 11.70
C GLU A 71 -4.97 -7.38 10.71
N ALA A 72 -5.99 -8.06 11.24
CA ALA A 72 -6.97 -8.76 10.41
C ALA A 72 -7.93 -7.75 9.77
N GLY A 73 -8.18 -7.87 8.47
CA GLY A 73 -9.06 -6.97 7.73
C GLY A 73 -9.69 -7.62 6.50
N ASN A 74 -10.58 -6.90 5.83
CA ASN A 74 -11.23 -7.39 4.62
C ASN A 74 -10.48 -6.93 3.36
N VAL A 75 -10.44 -7.81 2.36
CA VAL A 75 -9.85 -7.52 1.04
C VAL A 75 -10.90 -7.79 -0.01
N LEU A 76 -11.11 -6.82 -0.90
CA LEU A 76 -11.99 -6.94 -2.06
C LEU A 76 -11.12 -7.27 -3.27
N THR A 77 -11.46 -8.37 -3.95
CA THR A 77 -10.76 -8.89 -5.14
C THR A 77 -11.63 -8.75 -6.37
#